data_AF-A0A960T1S7-F1
#
_entry.id   AF-A0A960T1S7-F1
#
_cell.length_a   1.000
_cell.length_b   1.000
_cell.length_c   1.000
_cell.angle_alpha   90.00
_cell.angle_beta   90.00
_cell.angle_gamma   90.00
#
_symmetry.space_group_name_H-M   'P 1'
#
loop_
_entity.id
_entity.type
_entity.pdbx_description
1 polymer ?
#
loop_
_entity_poly.entity_id
_entity_poly.type
_entity_poly.pdbx_seq_one_letter_code
_entity_poly.pdbx_strand_id
1 'polypeptide(L)'
;MSWQSYNENLLRYPDFGFSIDFSLMDIEPSFYQTMKAKIDRAFADIAELEAGAIANPDEGRMVGHYWLRNPELAPSAELKHAITEPLDALKDFARKVHSGE
;
A
#
# COMPACT_ATOMS: atom_id res chain seq x y z
N MET A 1 -20.11 -10.90 24.01
CA MET A 1 -19.18 -9.76 23.90
C MET A 1 -18.82 -9.29 25.30
N SER A 2 -17.52 -9.21 25.63
CA SER A 2 -17.04 -8.64 26.89
C SER A 2 -16.13 -7.45 26.58
N TRP A 3 -15.98 -6.53 27.55
CA TRP A 3 -14.99 -5.46 27.46
C TRP A 3 -13.58 -5.99 27.18
N GLN A 4 -13.24 -7.14 27.76
CA GLN A 4 -11.95 -7.79 27.55
C GLN A 4 -11.77 -8.23 26.08
N SER A 5 -12.76 -8.90 25.50
CA SER A 5 -12.73 -9.33 24.10
C SER A 5 -12.63 -8.15 23.13
N TYR A 6 -13.33 -7.03 23.41
CA TYR A 6 -13.16 -5.78 22.67
C TYR A 6 -11.73 -5.25 22.75
N ASN A 7 -11.17 -5.13 23.95
CA ASN A 7 -9.85 -4.55 24.15
C ASN A 7 -8.71 -5.39 23.54
N GLU A 8 -8.86 -6.72 23.54
CA GLU A 8 -7.89 -7.65 22.94
C GLU A 8 -7.93 -7.66 21.40
N ASN A 9 -9.06 -7.31 20.79
CA ASN A 9 -9.27 -7.37 19.33
C ASN A 9 -9.36 -6.00 18.65
N LEU A 10 -9.05 -4.92 19.37
CA LEU A 10 -9.06 -3.58 18.83
C LEU A 10 -7.65 -3.15 18.41
N LEU A 11 -7.46 -2.98 17.10
CA LEU A 11 -6.25 -2.42 16.53
C LEU A 11 -6.40 -0.90 16.39
N ARG A 12 -5.51 -0.15 17.04
CA ARG A 12 -5.52 1.33 17.02
C ARG A 12 -4.34 1.86 16.21
N TYR A 13 -4.63 2.74 15.28
CA TYR A 13 -3.63 3.52 14.53
C TYR A 13 -3.79 5.01 14.88
N PRO A 14 -3.29 5.46 16.04
CA PRO A 14 -3.51 6.83 16.53
C PRO A 14 -2.94 7.88 15.56
N ASP A 15 -1.78 7.62 14.96
CA ASP A 15 -1.13 8.53 14.01
C ASP A 15 -1.98 8.74 12.74
N PHE A 16 -2.79 7.74 12.36
CA PHE A 16 -3.69 7.80 11.22
C PHE A 16 -5.14 8.13 11.61
N GLY A 17 -5.43 8.30 12.90
CA GLY A 17 -6.75 8.70 13.40
C GLY A 17 -7.86 7.67 13.24
N PHE A 18 -7.54 6.37 13.08
CA PHE A 18 -8.55 5.32 12.97
C PHE A 18 -8.26 4.10 13.83
N SER A 19 -9.27 3.26 14.00
CA SER A 19 -9.17 1.97 14.67
C SER A 19 -9.98 0.92 13.93
N ILE A 20 -9.56 -0.34 14.01
CA ILE A 20 -10.24 -1.48 13.43
C ILE A 20 -10.61 -2.43 14.58
N ASP A 21 -11.90 -2.67 14.74
CA ASP A 21 -12.45 -3.55 15.78
C ASP A 21 -12.82 -4.91 15.18
N PHE A 22 -12.09 -5.95 15.57
CA PHE A 22 -12.33 -7.32 15.12
C PHE A 22 -13.22 -8.12 16.09
N SER A 23 -13.69 -7.53 17.19
CA SER A 23 -14.30 -8.25 18.32
C SER A 23 -15.66 -8.92 18.03
N LEU A 24 -16.29 -8.59 16.90
CA LEU A 24 -17.55 -9.20 16.43
C LEU A 24 -17.39 -10.00 15.14
N MET A 25 -16.16 -10.33 14.75
CA MET A 25 -15.89 -11.09 13.53
C MET A 25 -15.81 -12.61 13.78
N ASP A 26 -16.01 -13.06 15.02
CA ASP A 26 -15.95 -14.49 15.42
C ASP A 26 -14.69 -15.20 14.89
N ILE A 27 -13.55 -14.50 14.96
CA ILE A 27 -12.25 -15.04 14.51
C ILE A 27 -11.72 -15.98 15.58
N GLU A 28 -11.67 -17.26 15.24
CA GLU A 28 -11.08 -18.28 16.12
C GLU A 28 -9.61 -18.00 16.39
N PRO A 29 -9.10 -18.19 17.62
CA PRO A 29 -7.67 -17.99 17.93
C PRO A 29 -6.72 -18.84 17.07
N SER A 30 -7.22 -19.98 16.56
CA SER A 30 -6.50 -20.89 15.67
C SER A 30 -6.36 -20.37 14.23
N PHE A 31 -7.17 -19.38 13.84
CA PHE A 31 -7.25 -18.87 12.47
C PHE A 31 -5.90 -18.31 12.01
N TYR A 32 -5.20 -17.59 12.88
CA TYR A 32 -3.89 -17.03 12.57
C TYR A 32 -2.86 -18.10 12.17
N GLN A 33 -2.80 -19.23 12.91
CA GLN A 33 -1.86 -20.30 12.58
C GLN A 33 -2.19 -20.90 11.20
N THR A 34 -3.47 -21.03 10.85
CA THR A 34 -3.88 -21.51 9.51
C THR A 34 -3.53 -20.54 8.38
N MET A 35 -3.45 -19.24 8.68
CA MET A 35 -3.14 -18.20 7.69
C MET A 35 -1.64 -17.88 7.60
N LYS A 36 -0.83 -18.29 8.57
CA LYS A 36 0.59 -17.90 8.68
C LYS A 36 1.37 -18.04 7.38
N ALA A 37 1.29 -19.21 6.73
CA ALA A 37 2.01 -19.45 5.49
C ALA A 37 1.52 -18.56 4.33
N LYS A 38 0.22 -18.25 4.27
CA LYS A 38 -0.33 -17.34 3.26
C LYS A 38 0.08 -15.89 3.50
N ILE A 39 0.13 -15.48 4.77
CA ILE A 39 0.59 -14.16 5.18
C ILE A 39 2.07 -13.99 4.83
N ASP A 40 2.90 -14.98 5.15
CA ASP A 40 4.33 -14.97 4.80
C ASP A 40 4.54 -14.85 3.30
N ARG A 41 3.77 -15.61 2.51
CA ARG A 41 3.78 -15.49 1.04
C ARG A 41 3.34 -14.10 0.59
N ALA A 42 2.25 -13.55 1.13
CA ALA A 42 1.77 -12.23 0.75
C ALA A 42 2.83 -11.13 0.98
N PHE A 43 3.60 -11.21 2.07
CA PHE A 43 4.71 -10.27 2.31
C PHE A 43 5.86 -10.45 1.32
N ALA A 44 6.21 -11.68 0.95
CA ALA A 44 7.20 -11.95 -0.09
C ALA A 44 6.74 -11.42 -1.46
N ASP A 45 5.49 -11.71 -1.83
CA ASP A 45 4.88 -11.26 -3.09
C ASP A 45 4.83 -9.72 -3.17
N ILE A 46 4.57 -9.02 -2.06
CA ILE A 46 4.62 -7.54 -1.99
C ILE A 46 6.04 -7.03 -2.27
N ALA A 47 7.07 -7.64 -1.68
CA ALA A 47 8.45 -7.23 -1.91
C ALA A 47 8.87 -7.43 -3.39
N GLU A 48 8.47 -8.55 -4.00
CA GLU A 48 8.71 -8.81 -5.43
C GLU A 48 7.95 -7.82 -6.33
N LEU A 49 6.68 -7.54 -6.01
CA LEU A 49 5.83 -6.57 -6.69
C LEU A 49 6.47 -5.17 -6.68
N GLU A 50 6.89 -4.70 -5.51
CA GLU A 50 7.52 -3.40 -5.31
C GLU A 50 8.85 -3.30 -6.07
N ALA A 51 9.61 -4.40 -6.14
CA ALA A 51 10.85 -4.52 -6.91
C ALA A 51 10.64 -4.63 -8.43
N GLY A 52 9.40 -4.58 -8.93
CA GLY A 52 9.11 -4.58 -10.37
C GLY A 52 8.97 -5.98 -10.97
N ALA A 53 8.60 -7.00 -10.19
CA ALA A 53 8.20 -8.28 -10.76
C ALA A 53 6.97 -8.13 -11.67
N ILE A 54 6.84 -9.04 -12.64
CA ILE A 54 5.66 -9.13 -13.49
C ILE A 54 4.51 -9.71 -12.66
N ALA A 55 3.66 -8.83 -12.14
CA ALA A 55 2.50 -9.20 -11.36
C ALA A 55 1.21 -9.30 -12.18
N ASN A 56 1.18 -8.70 -13.38
CA ASN A 56 0.13 -8.92 -14.37
C ASN A 56 0.67 -9.84 -15.48
N PRO A 57 0.56 -11.18 -15.31
CA PRO A 57 1.12 -12.14 -16.27
C PRO A 57 0.38 -12.13 -17.61
N ASP A 58 -0.92 -11.82 -17.62
CA ASP A 58 -1.74 -11.80 -18.84
C ASP A 58 -1.26 -10.73 -19.83
N GLU A 59 -0.86 -9.56 -19.30
CA GLU A 59 -0.32 -8.46 -20.10
C GLU A 59 1.21 -8.41 -20.13
N GLY A 60 1.89 -9.25 -19.35
CA GLY A 60 3.35 -9.21 -19.18
C GLY A 60 3.85 -7.89 -18.58
N ARG A 61 3.11 -7.31 -17.61
CA ARG A 61 3.38 -5.99 -17.05
C ARG A 61 3.68 -6.01 -15.55
N MET A 62 4.52 -5.05 -15.15
CA MET A 62 4.68 -4.65 -13.75
C MET A 62 3.43 -3.90 -13.26
N VAL A 63 3.21 -3.89 -11.95
CA VAL A 63 2.10 -3.16 -11.31
C VAL A 63 2.68 -2.19 -10.27
N GLY A 64 2.81 -0.92 -10.69
CA GLY A 64 3.66 0.07 -10.00
C GLY A 64 2.95 1.25 -9.37
N HIS A 65 1.64 1.17 -9.06
CA HIS A 65 0.90 2.33 -8.54
C HIS A 65 1.43 2.85 -7.19
N TYR A 66 2.14 2.02 -6.42
CA TYR A 66 2.83 2.45 -5.19
C TYR A 66 3.99 3.40 -5.48
N TRP A 67 4.67 3.25 -6.63
CA TRP A 67 5.74 4.17 -7.06
C TRP A 67 5.19 5.58 -7.32
N LEU A 68 3.93 5.70 -7.73
CA LEU A 68 3.28 7.02 -7.90
C LEU A 68 3.10 7.76 -6.57
N ARG A 69 3.05 7.03 -5.44
CA ARG A 69 2.97 7.62 -4.09
C ARG A 69 4.35 7.83 -3.47
N ASN A 70 5.30 6.96 -3.80
CA ASN A 70 6.70 7.08 -3.38
C ASN A 70 7.64 6.67 -4.54
N PRO A 71 8.10 7.64 -5.35
CA PRO A 71 8.93 7.36 -6.53
C PRO A 71 10.28 6.72 -6.22
N GLU A 72 10.77 6.80 -4.97
CA GLU A 72 12.01 6.15 -4.55
C GLU A 72 11.93 4.62 -4.55
N LEU A 73 10.70 4.06 -4.56
CA LEU A 73 10.47 2.63 -4.68
C LEU A 73 10.51 2.12 -6.13
N ALA A 74 10.58 3.01 -7.12
CA ALA A 74 10.60 2.59 -8.51
C ALA A 74 11.87 1.77 -8.81
N PRO A 75 11.78 0.65 -9.55
CA PRO A 75 12.89 -0.29 -9.72
C PRO A 75 13.98 0.21 -10.67
N SER A 76 13.76 1.35 -11.35
CA SER A 76 14.76 1.99 -12.21
C SER A 76 14.69 3.51 -12.12
N ALA A 77 15.82 4.16 -12.39
CA ALA A 77 15.88 5.62 -12.48
C ALA A 77 14.97 6.17 -13.59
N GLU A 78 14.85 5.45 -14.70
CA GLU A 78 13.95 5.81 -15.80
C GLU A 78 12.49 5.86 -15.34
N LEU A 79 12.01 4.82 -14.63
CA LEU A 79 10.65 4.80 -14.10
C LEU A 79 10.44 5.88 -13.04
N LYS A 80 11.43 6.13 -12.19
CA LYS A 80 11.39 7.23 -11.23
C LYS A 80 11.25 8.59 -11.94
N HIS A 81 12.02 8.85 -12.99
CA HIS A 81 11.93 10.09 -13.76
C HIS A 81 10.59 10.21 -14.50
N ALA A 82 10.11 9.12 -15.09
CA ALA A 82 8.79 9.06 -15.74
C ALA A 82 7.62 9.39 -14.79
N ILE A 83 7.83 9.29 -13.47
CA ILE A 83 6.86 9.69 -12.45
C ILE A 83 7.11 11.13 -11.96
N THR A 84 8.36 11.48 -11.69
CA THR A 84 8.73 12.75 -11.05
C THR A 84 8.67 13.94 -12.01
N GLU A 85 9.14 13.80 -13.25
CA GLU A 85 9.13 14.91 -14.21
C GLU A 85 7.71 15.39 -14.58
N PRO A 86 6.73 14.50 -14.87
CA PRO A 86 5.36 14.95 -15.13
C PRO A 86 4.71 15.59 -13.90
N LEU A 87 5.06 15.15 -12.70
CA LEU A 87 4.54 15.73 -11.46
C LEU A 87 5.03 17.16 -11.27
N ASP A 88 6.31 17.42 -11.56
CA ASP A 88 6.88 18.77 -11.50
C ASP A 88 6.27 19.67 -12.58
N ALA A 89 6.14 19.18 -13.82
CA ALA A 89 5.46 19.90 -14.89
C ALA A 89 3.99 20.21 -14.55
N LEU A 90 3.27 19.28 -13.91
CA LEU A 90 1.89 19.47 -13.49
C LEU A 90 1.76 20.54 -12.39
N LYS A 91 2.66 20.53 -11.40
CA LYS A 91 2.70 21.55 -10.35
C LYS A 91 3.00 22.93 -10.92
N ASP A 92 3.93 23.00 -11.86
CA ASP A 92 4.27 24.24 -12.55
C ASP A 92 3.10 24.77 -13.37
N PHE A 93 2.42 23.90 -14.11
CA PHE A 93 1.22 24.26 -14.84
C PHE A 93 0.12 24.78 -13.89
N ALA A 94 -0.17 24.05 -12.81
CA ALA A 94 -1.18 24.47 -11.83
C ALA A 94 -0.85 25.82 -11.19
N ARG A 95 0.44 26.07 -10.90
CA ARG A 95 0.93 27.37 -10.40
C ARG A 95 0.65 28.49 -11.39
N LYS A 96 0.97 28.29 -12.69
CA LYS A 96 0.71 29.30 -13.74
C LYS A 96 -0.76 29.64 -13.88
N VAL A 97 -1.62 28.62 -13.88
CA VAL A 97 -3.08 28.80 -13.90
C VAL A 97 -3.55 29.61 -12.69
N HIS A 98 -3.07 29.29 -11.48
CA HIS A 98 -3.46 30.02 -10.28
C HIS A 98 -2.91 31.46 -10.24
N SER A 99 -1.75 31.74 -10.84
CA SER A 99 -1.15 33.08 -10.90
C SER A 99 -1.65 33.92 -12.08
N GLY A 100 -2.33 33.32 -13.07
CA GLY A 100 -2.74 33.99 -14.29
C GLY A 100 -1.59 34.27 -15.27
N GLU A 101 -0.52 33.44 -15.24
CA GLU A 101 0.55 33.43 -16.26
C GLU A 101 0.09 32.70 -17.53
#